data_AF-A0A1S8A7N7-F1
#
_entry.id   AF-A0A1S8A7N7-F1
#
_cell.length_a   1.000
_cell.length_b   1.000
_cell.length_c   1.000
_cell.angle_alpha   90.00
_cell.angle_beta   90.00
_cell.angle_gamma   90.00
#
_symmetry.space_group_name_H-M   'P 1'
#
loop_
_entity.id
_entity.type
_entity.pdbx_description
1 polymer ?
#
loop_
_entity_poly.entity_id
_entity_poly.type
_entity_poly.pdbx_seq_one_letter_code
_entity_poly.pdbx_strand_id
1 'polypeptide(L)'
;MYWCTYIQIVRLLRPLCALGVTKEIGQEEYAPTPVTKNLVSRAIIGGYQFMFTAATRSLANLPFYLKKTDFKNVSGFPGPFQDAHNTEDSMFPWLIKDPLMMGHFNAFMSGQRANRKQWFDFFDIDDILLSGASTEPDAALLIDIGGGEGHDIAEFHQRHPNAPGRLILQDLPPVIDSIQEPTPKVERQKHNFFEEQPVKGMQHRQSSNTG
;
A
#
# COMPACT_ATOMS: atom_id res chain seq x y z
N MET A 1 -27.91 1.34 -8.74
CA MET A 1 -27.43 -0.02 -9.00
C MET A 1 -27.87 -0.40 -10.41
N TYR A 2 -27.00 -0.24 -11.41
CA TYR A 2 -27.28 -0.63 -12.78
C TYR A 2 -26.98 -2.13 -12.90
N TRP A 3 -28.00 -2.97 -13.01
CA TRP A 3 -27.79 -4.40 -13.22
C TRP A 3 -27.28 -4.63 -14.65
N CYS A 4 -26.18 -5.39 -14.77
CA CYS A 4 -25.70 -5.87 -16.05
C CYS A 4 -26.75 -6.83 -16.63
N THR A 5 -27.20 -6.60 -17.86
CA THR A 5 -28.18 -7.50 -18.49
C THR A 5 -27.53 -8.84 -18.84
N TYR A 6 -28.33 -9.91 -18.94
CA TYR A 6 -27.84 -11.25 -19.30
C TYR A 6 -26.90 -11.22 -20.51
N ILE A 7 -27.31 -10.51 -21.58
CA ILE A 7 -26.53 -10.42 -22.81
C ILE A 7 -25.22 -9.63 -22.63
N GLN A 8 -25.17 -8.67 -21.70
CA GLN A 8 -23.94 -7.95 -21.38
C GLN A 8 -22.96 -8.85 -20.62
N ILE A 9 -23.43 -9.66 -19.67
CA ILE A 9 -22.60 -10.62 -18.93
C ILE A 9 -21.93 -11.61 -19.90
N VAL A 10 -22.71 -12.21 -20.81
CA VAL A 10 -22.17 -13.12 -21.83
C VAL A 10 -21.11 -12.42 -22.69
N ARG A 11 -21.38 -11.19 -23.14
CA ARG A 11 -20.42 -10.42 -23.95
C ARG A 11 -19.14 -10.05 -23.20
N LEU A 12 -19.21 -9.81 -21.89
CA LEU A 12 -18.05 -9.56 -21.04
C LEU A 12 -17.25 -10.83 -20.78
N LEU A 13 -17.91 -11.97 -20.57
CA LEU A 13 -17.23 -13.24 -20.25
C LEU A 13 -16.53 -13.88 -21.45
N ARG A 14 -16.99 -13.67 -22.69
CA ARG A 14 -16.33 -14.19 -23.90
C ARG A 14 -14.84 -13.81 -24.01
N PRO A 15 -14.44 -12.53 -23.99
CA PRO A 15 -13.03 -12.16 -24.04
C PRO A 15 -12.28 -12.62 -22.78
N LEU A 16 -12.93 -12.64 -21.61
CA LEU A 16 -12.31 -13.14 -20.38
C LEU A 16 -12.00 -14.65 -20.46
N CYS A 17 -12.82 -15.43 -21.16
CA CYS A 17 -12.53 -16.83 -21.46
C CYS A 17 -11.34 -16.97 -22.40
N ALA A 18 -11.30 -16.17 -23.47
CA ALA A 18 -10.16 -16.16 -24.41
C ALA A 18 -8.83 -15.78 -23.73
N LEU A 19 -8.88 -14.92 -22.70
CA LEU A 19 -7.74 -14.51 -21.88
C LEU A 19 -7.42 -15.49 -20.73
N GLY A 20 -8.18 -16.57 -20.56
CA GLY A 20 -8.00 -17.54 -19.48
C GLY A 20 -8.40 -17.02 -18.09
N VAL A 21 -9.05 -15.86 -18.01
CA VAL A 21 -9.56 -15.28 -16.76
C VAL A 21 -10.74 -16.09 -16.24
N THR A 22 -11.59 -16.62 -17.11
CA THR A 22 -12.65 -17.59 -16.79
C THR A 22 -12.57 -18.76 -17.78
N LYS A 23 -13.33 -19.84 -17.54
CA LYS A 23 -13.42 -20.97 -18.47
C LYS A 23 -14.88 -21.24 -18.83
N GLU A 24 -15.21 -21.21 -20.11
CA GLU A 24 -16.52 -21.69 -20.58
C GLU A 24 -16.54 -23.22 -20.52
N ILE A 25 -17.52 -23.80 -19.82
CA ILE A 25 -17.68 -25.25 -19.59
C ILE A 25 -18.94 -25.83 -20.26
N GLY A 26 -19.78 -24.95 -20.78
CA GLY A 26 -21.03 -25.23 -21.47
C GLY A 26 -21.53 -23.94 -22.12
N GLN A 27 -22.62 -24.00 -22.89
CA GLN A 27 -23.17 -22.81 -23.54
C GLN A 27 -23.56 -21.78 -22.48
N GLU A 28 -22.86 -20.64 -22.44
CA GLU A 28 -23.11 -19.55 -21.49
C GLU A 28 -22.94 -19.98 -20.01
N GLU A 29 -22.18 -21.06 -19.78
CA GLU A 29 -21.81 -21.57 -18.46
C GLU A 29 -20.31 -21.43 -18.23
N TYR A 30 -19.94 -20.83 -17.09
CA TYR A 30 -18.56 -20.43 -16.83
C TYR A 30 -18.07 -20.92 -15.47
N ALA A 31 -16.83 -21.39 -15.42
CA ALA A 31 -16.13 -21.82 -14.21
C ALA A 31 -14.92 -20.90 -13.91
N PRO A 32 -14.56 -20.74 -12.62
CA PRO A 32 -13.39 -19.97 -12.23
C PRO A 32 -12.09 -20.72 -12.57
N THR A 33 -11.09 -19.97 -13.00
CA THR A 33 -9.69 -20.40 -13.15
C THR A 33 -8.88 -19.94 -11.93
N PRO A 34 -7.60 -20.36 -11.77
CA PRO A 34 -6.72 -19.78 -10.76
C PRO A 34 -6.61 -18.25 -10.86
N VAL A 35 -6.69 -17.69 -12.08
CA VAL A 35 -6.71 -16.23 -12.29
C VAL A 35 -7.97 -15.62 -11.68
N THR A 36 -9.17 -16.18 -11.94
CA THR A 36 -10.41 -15.68 -11.31
C THR A 36 -10.30 -15.67 -9.79
N LYS A 37 -9.75 -16.74 -9.22
CA LYS A 37 -9.60 -16.89 -7.77
C LYS A 37 -8.62 -15.86 -7.19
N ASN A 38 -7.56 -15.51 -7.91
CA ASN A 38 -6.62 -14.47 -7.48
C ASN A 38 -7.22 -13.05 -7.60
N LEU A 39 -8.07 -12.81 -8.61
CA LEU A 39 -8.70 -11.50 -8.83
C LEU A 39 -9.65 -11.08 -7.68
N VAL A 40 -10.15 -12.03 -6.89
CA VAL A 40 -11.01 -11.74 -5.73
C VAL A 40 -10.22 -11.53 -4.42
N SER A 41 -8.89 -11.59 -4.46
CA SER A 41 -8.07 -11.30 -3.28
C SER A 41 -8.18 -9.81 -2.89
N ARG A 42 -8.13 -9.52 -1.59
CA ARG A 42 -8.19 -8.15 -1.04
C ARG A 42 -7.20 -7.22 -1.73
N ALA A 43 -5.96 -7.67 -1.90
CA ALA A 43 -4.90 -6.89 -2.52
C ALA A 43 -5.19 -6.53 -3.97
N ILE A 44 -5.67 -7.49 -4.77
CA ILE A 44 -5.95 -7.26 -6.19
C ILE A 44 -7.19 -6.39 -6.36
N ILE A 45 -8.26 -6.64 -5.60
CA ILE A 45 -9.45 -5.78 -5.60
C ILE A 45 -9.06 -4.34 -5.23
N GLY A 46 -8.32 -4.15 -4.14
CA GLY A 46 -7.83 -2.84 -3.71
C GLY A 46 -6.99 -2.16 -4.78
N GLY A 47 -6.09 -2.91 -5.42
CA GLY A 47 -5.28 -2.45 -6.54
C GLY A 47 -6.10 -1.96 -7.72
N TYR A 48 -7.07 -2.74 -8.18
CA TYR A 48 -7.94 -2.32 -9.28
C TYR A 48 -8.75 -1.07 -8.93
N GLN A 49 -9.32 -1.00 -7.73
CA GLN A 49 -10.11 0.15 -7.30
C GLN A 49 -9.26 1.43 -7.21
N PHE A 50 -8.08 1.36 -6.59
CA PHE A 50 -7.16 2.49 -6.48
C PHE A 50 -6.58 2.89 -7.85
N MET A 51 -6.09 1.93 -8.63
CA MET A 51 -5.43 2.22 -9.90
C MET A 51 -6.41 2.86 -10.89
N PHE A 52 -7.60 2.30 -11.09
CA PHE A 52 -8.54 2.85 -12.06
C PHE A 52 -9.17 4.17 -11.59
N THR A 53 -9.45 4.32 -10.29
CA THR A 53 -10.08 5.55 -9.77
C THR A 53 -9.10 6.70 -9.67
N ALA A 54 -7.86 6.44 -9.23
CA ALA A 54 -6.86 7.46 -8.93
C ALA A 54 -5.72 7.50 -9.97
N ALA A 55 -4.85 6.48 -9.98
CA ALA A 55 -3.57 6.54 -10.68
C ALA A 55 -3.69 6.58 -12.21
N THR A 56 -4.48 5.67 -12.80
CA THR A 56 -4.71 5.58 -14.25
C THR A 56 -5.43 6.82 -14.77
N ARG A 57 -6.34 7.40 -13.98
CA ARG A 57 -6.99 8.68 -14.33
C ARG A 57 -5.96 9.81 -14.43
N SER A 58 -5.05 9.92 -13.46
CA SER A 58 -3.95 10.90 -13.52
C SER A 58 -3.02 10.66 -14.71
N LEU A 59 -2.67 9.40 -14.99
CA LEU A 59 -1.83 9.03 -16.13
C LEU A 59 -2.50 9.34 -17.48
N ALA A 60 -3.78 9.01 -17.64
CA ALA A 60 -4.55 9.30 -18.84
C ALA A 60 -4.72 10.81 -19.08
N ASN A 61 -4.77 11.59 -18.00
CA ASN A 61 -4.84 13.05 -18.08
C ASN A 61 -3.48 13.73 -18.34
N LEU A 62 -2.36 13.05 -18.07
CA LEU A 62 -1.02 13.64 -18.12
C LEU A 62 -0.71 14.38 -19.44
N PRO A 63 -1.05 13.86 -20.65
CA PRO A 63 -0.78 14.60 -21.89
C PRO A 63 -1.53 15.94 -21.98
N PHE A 64 -2.75 16.01 -21.45
CA PHE A 64 -3.55 17.24 -21.43
C PHE A 64 -2.99 18.25 -20.43
N TYR A 65 -2.58 17.77 -19.25
CA TYR A 65 -1.90 18.58 -18.25
C TYR A 65 -0.60 19.18 -18.79
N LEU A 66 0.26 18.36 -19.40
CA LEU A 66 1.52 18.82 -19.99
C LEU A 66 1.30 19.86 -21.09
N LYS A 67 0.28 19.66 -21.94
CA LYS A 67 -0.10 20.66 -22.94
C LYS A 67 -0.59 21.96 -22.30
N LYS A 68 -1.39 21.88 -21.23
CA LYS A 68 -1.91 23.04 -20.48
C LYS A 68 -0.80 23.85 -19.82
N THR A 69 0.32 23.22 -19.46
CA THR A 69 1.47 23.89 -18.83
C THR A 69 2.58 24.26 -19.82
N ASP A 70 2.33 24.19 -21.13
CA ASP A 70 3.35 24.37 -22.19
C ASP A 70 4.59 23.47 -21.98
N PHE A 71 4.38 22.27 -21.45
CA PHE A 71 5.43 21.30 -21.09
C PHE A 71 6.47 21.85 -20.11
N LYS A 72 6.14 22.92 -19.37
CA LYS A 72 7.03 23.46 -18.33
C LYS A 72 7.10 22.50 -17.16
N ASN A 73 8.30 22.37 -16.60
CA ASN A 73 8.48 21.70 -15.34
C ASN A 73 7.84 22.55 -14.23
N VAL A 74 6.69 22.10 -13.75
CA VAL A 74 5.96 22.69 -12.64
C VAL A 74 6.48 22.10 -11.33
N SER A 75 7.29 22.86 -10.60
CA SER A 75 7.72 22.48 -9.27
C SER A 75 6.60 22.77 -8.27
N GLY A 76 5.99 21.72 -7.73
CA GLY A 76 5.01 21.82 -6.64
C GLY A 76 3.56 21.77 -7.09
N PHE A 77 2.71 22.48 -6.35
CA PHE A 77 1.26 22.44 -6.46
C PHE A 77 0.73 23.52 -7.43
N PRO A 78 -0.30 23.26 -8.27
CA PRO A 78 -0.99 21.99 -8.56
C PRO A 78 -0.27 21.13 -9.61
N GLY A 79 -0.18 19.82 -9.35
CA GLY A 79 0.44 18.83 -10.23
C GLY A 79 -0.58 18.06 -11.11
N PRO A 80 -0.10 17.06 -11.88
CA PRO A 80 -0.95 16.23 -12.75
C PRO A 80 -2.08 15.50 -12.02
N PHE A 81 -1.85 15.10 -10.75
CA PHE A 81 -2.86 14.46 -9.93
C PHE A 81 -4.06 15.38 -9.70
N GLN A 82 -3.78 16.61 -9.27
CA GLN A 82 -4.81 17.60 -8.96
C GLN A 82 -5.61 18.03 -10.16
N ASP A 83 -4.93 18.23 -11.29
CA ASP A 83 -5.61 18.54 -12.55
C ASP A 83 -6.56 17.42 -12.98
N ALA A 84 -6.15 16.16 -12.83
CA ALA A 84 -6.97 15.02 -13.20
C ALA A 84 -8.19 14.79 -12.28
N HIS A 85 -8.03 15.06 -10.98
CA HIS A 85 -9.03 14.81 -9.95
C HIS A 85 -9.85 16.04 -9.55
N ASN A 86 -9.53 17.21 -10.11
CA ASN A 86 -10.14 18.49 -9.78
C ASN A 86 -10.14 18.74 -8.26
N THR A 87 -8.96 18.66 -7.65
CA THR A 87 -8.77 18.80 -6.20
C THR A 87 -7.61 19.73 -5.87
N GLU A 88 -7.67 20.38 -4.70
CA GLU A 88 -6.55 21.13 -4.12
C GLU A 88 -5.63 20.27 -3.24
N ASP A 89 -5.99 19.01 -3.01
CA ASP A 89 -5.24 18.11 -2.13
C ASP A 89 -4.04 17.47 -2.83
N SER A 90 -3.02 17.10 -2.07
CA SER A 90 -2.11 16.02 -2.48
C SER A 90 -2.80 14.65 -2.35
N MET A 91 -2.18 13.59 -2.92
CA MET A 91 -2.82 12.27 -3.03
C MET A 91 -3.31 11.72 -1.68
N PHE A 92 -2.50 11.79 -0.62
CA PHE A 92 -2.88 11.22 0.69
C PHE A 92 -4.03 11.97 1.38
N PRO A 93 -4.01 13.31 1.53
CA PRO A 93 -5.17 14.04 2.02
C PRO A 93 -6.43 13.80 1.19
N TRP A 94 -6.30 13.63 -0.13
CA TRP A 94 -7.42 13.26 -0.99
C TRP A 94 -7.98 11.86 -0.67
N LEU A 95 -7.10 10.85 -0.50
CA LEU A 95 -7.49 9.49 -0.14
C LEU A 95 -8.17 9.43 1.24
N ILE A 96 -7.66 10.16 2.22
CA ILE A 96 -8.18 10.13 3.60
C ILE A 96 -9.63 10.65 3.69
N LYS A 97 -10.05 11.52 2.76
CA LYS A 97 -11.44 11.99 2.67
C LYS A 97 -12.42 10.88 2.27
N ASP A 98 -11.94 9.79 1.67
CA ASP A 98 -12.71 8.59 1.32
C ASP A 98 -12.10 7.35 1.99
N PRO A 99 -12.59 6.96 3.18
CA PRO A 99 -12.08 5.80 3.91
C PRO A 99 -12.12 4.48 3.11
N LEU A 100 -13.07 4.33 2.18
CA LEU A 100 -13.14 3.13 1.34
C LEU A 100 -11.98 3.12 0.33
N MET A 101 -11.71 4.25 -0.31
CA MET A 101 -10.58 4.39 -1.23
C MET A 101 -9.23 4.25 -0.51
N MET A 102 -9.10 4.81 0.69
CA MET A 102 -7.91 4.61 1.53
C MET A 102 -7.73 3.12 1.88
N GLY A 103 -8.81 2.42 2.20
CA GLY A 103 -8.78 0.97 2.43
C GLY A 103 -8.34 0.18 1.19
N HIS A 104 -8.78 0.57 0.00
CA HIS A 104 -8.32 -0.02 -1.27
C HIS A 104 -6.83 0.23 -1.53
N PHE A 105 -6.35 1.45 -1.25
CA PHE A 105 -4.94 1.78 -1.35
C PHE A 105 -4.09 0.94 -0.38
N ASN A 106 -4.48 0.83 0.90
CA ASN A 106 -3.76 0.03 1.89
C ASN A 106 -3.71 -1.46 1.52
N ALA A 107 -4.83 -2.00 1.02
CA ALA A 107 -4.91 -3.35 0.49
C ALA A 107 -3.94 -3.58 -0.68
N PHE A 108 -3.90 -2.64 -1.63
CA PHE A 108 -2.97 -2.68 -2.76
C PHE A 108 -1.51 -2.69 -2.30
N MET A 109 -1.15 -1.78 -1.40
CA MET A 109 0.21 -1.65 -0.88
C MET A 109 0.66 -2.91 -0.12
N SER A 110 -0.24 -3.53 0.65
CA SER A 110 0.03 -4.80 1.33
C SER A 110 0.35 -5.92 0.33
N GLY A 111 -0.43 -6.03 -0.75
CA GLY A 111 -0.16 -7.00 -1.81
C GLY A 111 1.16 -6.78 -2.56
N GLN A 112 1.52 -5.52 -2.80
CA GLN A 112 2.79 -5.16 -3.45
C GLN A 112 4.02 -5.57 -2.63
N ARG A 113 3.86 -5.68 -1.30
CA ARG A 113 4.94 -6.06 -0.36
C ARG A 113 5.03 -7.57 -0.15
N ALA A 114 3.93 -8.30 -0.24
CA ALA A 114 3.84 -9.72 0.15
C ALA A 114 4.86 -10.69 -0.48
N ASN A 115 5.43 -10.36 -1.66
CA ASN A 115 6.42 -11.19 -2.35
C ASN A 115 7.80 -10.53 -2.51
N ARG A 116 8.05 -9.40 -1.83
CA ARG A 116 9.37 -8.75 -1.87
C ARG A 116 10.31 -9.48 -0.92
N LYS A 117 11.58 -9.64 -1.32
CA LYS A 117 12.62 -10.03 -0.37
C LYS A 117 12.71 -8.98 0.72
N GLN A 118 12.83 -9.44 1.96
CA GLN A 118 12.96 -8.52 3.07
C GLN A 118 14.37 -7.95 3.12
N TRP A 119 14.51 -6.73 3.65
CA TRP A 119 15.80 -6.07 3.71
C TRP A 119 16.79 -6.82 4.61
N PHE A 120 16.28 -7.49 5.64
CA PHE A 120 17.04 -8.40 6.50
C PHE A 120 17.41 -9.75 5.86
N ASP A 121 17.06 -10.01 4.60
CA ASP A 121 17.58 -11.16 3.86
C ASP A 121 18.95 -10.90 3.23
N PHE A 122 19.34 -9.63 3.09
CA PHE A 122 20.55 -9.24 2.37
C PHE A 122 21.47 -8.30 3.15
N PHE A 123 20.98 -7.69 4.22
CA PHE A 123 21.79 -6.97 5.19
C PHE A 123 22.13 -7.87 6.38
N ASP A 124 23.36 -7.74 6.90
CA ASP A 124 23.78 -8.41 8.13
C ASP A 124 23.12 -7.74 9.33
N ILE A 125 21.99 -8.28 9.78
CA ILE A 125 21.19 -7.73 10.88
C ILE A 125 21.89 -7.87 12.22
N ASP A 126 22.70 -8.90 12.40
CA ASP A 126 23.44 -9.08 13.63
C ASP A 126 24.43 -7.93 13.80
N ASP A 127 25.16 -7.57 12.74
CA ASP A 127 26.08 -6.43 12.76
C ASP A 127 25.35 -5.08 12.78
N ILE A 128 24.33 -4.91 11.93
CA ILE A 128 23.71 -3.60 11.70
C ILE A 128 22.73 -3.21 12.80
N LEU A 129 22.01 -4.15 13.42
CA LEU A 129 20.96 -3.82 14.39
C LEU A 129 21.11 -4.48 15.76
N LEU A 130 21.57 -5.73 15.84
CA LEU A 130 21.49 -6.48 17.10
C LEU A 130 22.75 -6.32 17.96
N SER A 131 23.92 -6.24 17.34
CA SER A 131 25.20 -6.04 18.01
C SER A 131 25.27 -4.63 18.59
N GLY A 132 25.40 -4.52 19.92
CA GLY A 132 25.38 -3.23 20.60
C GLY A 132 23.99 -2.61 20.75
N ALA A 133 22.93 -3.37 20.45
CA ALA A 133 21.58 -2.93 20.71
C ALA A 133 21.39 -2.64 22.20
N SER A 134 20.79 -1.49 22.51
CA SER A 134 20.53 -1.12 23.90
C SER A 134 19.51 -2.07 24.51
N THR A 135 19.83 -2.59 25.70
CA THR A 135 18.92 -3.42 26.50
C THR A 135 18.08 -2.61 27.47
N GLU A 136 18.21 -1.28 27.46
CA GLU A 136 17.41 -0.40 28.31
C GLU A 136 15.93 -0.54 27.95
N PRO A 137 15.02 -0.59 28.94
CA PRO A 137 13.59 -0.87 28.70
C PRO A 137 12.92 0.06 27.68
N ASP A 138 13.36 1.32 27.62
CA ASP A 138 12.75 2.35 26.77
C ASP A 138 13.43 2.51 25.41
N ALA A 139 14.53 1.80 25.15
CA ALA A 139 15.30 1.94 23.92
C ALA A 139 14.52 1.37 22.71
N ALA A 140 14.43 2.17 21.65
CA ALA A 140 13.86 1.72 20.38
C ALA A 140 14.94 1.06 19.52
N LEU A 141 14.69 -0.19 19.14
CA LEU A 141 15.55 -0.93 18.22
C LEU A 141 15.28 -0.51 16.78
N LEU A 142 14.01 -0.58 16.37
CA LEU A 142 13.58 -0.37 15.00
C LEU A 142 12.29 0.45 14.96
N ILE A 143 12.30 1.49 14.13
CA ILE A 143 11.12 2.28 13.80
C ILE A 143 10.85 2.14 12.31
N ASP A 144 9.71 1.56 11.97
CA ASP A 144 9.19 1.43 10.61
C ASP A 144 8.29 2.63 10.27
N ILE A 145 8.84 3.60 9.54
CA ILE A 145 8.19 4.88 9.24
C ILE A 145 7.50 4.80 7.88
N GLY A 146 6.20 5.12 7.89
CA GLY A 146 5.34 4.89 6.73
C GLY A 146 5.16 3.40 6.44
N GLY A 147 5.17 2.56 7.48
CA GLY A 147 5.16 1.10 7.40
C GLY A 147 3.83 0.50 6.96
N GLY A 148 2.79 1.31 6.75
CA GLY A 148 1.47 0.85 6.34
C GLY A 148 0.82 0.00 7.44
N GLU A 149 0.38 -1.20 7.05
CA GLU A 149 -0.23 -2.17 7.97
C GLU A 149 0.82 -2.92 8.84
N GLY A 150 2.12 -2.65 8.66
CA GLY A 150 3.19 -3.17 9.53
C GLY A 150 3.73 -4.55 9.16
N HIS A 151 3.58 -4.97 7.91
CA HIS A 151 4.04 -6.29 7.44
C HIS A 151 5.55 -6.50 7.63
N ASP A 152 6.36 -5.48 7.29
CA ASP A 152 7.83 -5.60 7.32
C ASP A 152 8.35 -5.71 8.77
N ILE A 153 7.85 -4.87 9.68
CA ILE A 153 8.20 -4.93 11.11
C ILE A 153 7.64 -6.19 11.81
N ALA A 154 6.51 -6.72 11.34
CA ALA A 154 5.95 -7.97 11.84
C ALA A 154 6.80 -9.18 11.45
N GLU A 155 7.24 -9.24 10.18
CA GLU A 155 8.12 -10.29 9.70
C GLU A 155 9.50 -10.22 10.37
N PHE A 156 10.03 -9.01 10.59
CA PHE A 156 11.23 -8.82 11.41
C PHE A 156 11.06 -9.43 12.81
N HIS A 157 9.95 -9.13 13.49
CA HIS A 157 9.69 -9.69 14.81
C HIS A 157 9.58 -11.22 14.79
N GLN A 158 8.95 -11.79 13.77
CA GLN A 158 8.81 -13.24 13.62
C GLN A 158 10.16 -13.93 13.48
N ARG A 159 11.11 -13.34 12.76
CA ARG A 159 12.44 -13.92 12.51
C ARG A 159 13.44 -13.62 13.63
N HIS A 160 13.26 -12.50 14.33
CA HIS A 160 14.10 -12.09 15.44
C HIS A 160 13.24 -11.88 16.71
N PRO A 161 12.58 -12.93 17.24
CA PRO A 161 11.61 -12.79 18.34
C PRO A 161 12.25 -12.35 19.67
N ASN A 162 13.57 -12.51 19.77
CA ASN A 162 14.38 -12.18 20.94
C ASN A 162 15.19 -10.89 20.76
N ALA A 163 14.97 -10.14 19.68
CA ALA A 163 15.65 -8.86 19.49
C ALA A 163 15.35 -7.92 20.68
N PRO A 164 16.36 -7.27 21.28
CA PRO A 164 16.16 -6.40 22.42
C PRO A 164 15.54 -5.07 21.99
N GLY A 165 14.91 -4.35 22.92
CA GLY A 165 14.33 -3.03 22.66
C GLY A 165 12.97 -3.06 21.95
N ARG A 166 12.47 -1.87 21.66
CA ARG A 166 11.11 -1.64 21.16
C ARG A 166 11.06 -1.66 19.63
N LEU A 167 9.98 -2.26 19.10
CA LEU A 167 9.64 -2.25 17.68
C LEU A 167 8.45 -1.30 17.49
N ILE A 168 8.62 -0.24 16.70
CA ILE A 168 7.63 0.83 16.57
C ILE A 168 7.20 0.98 15.11
N LEU A 169 5.92 0.79 14.84
CA LEU A 169 5.28 1.10 13.57
C LEU A 169 4.74 2.53 13.59
N GLN A 170 5.18 3.37 12.65
CA GLN A 170 4.72 4.74 12.47
C GLN A 170 4.00 4.91 11.13
N ASP A 171 2.77 5.43 11.18
CA ASP A 171 2.02 5.84 9.99
C ASP A 171 0.96 6.90 10.36
N LEU A 172 0.26 7.42 9.35
CA LEU A 172 -0.84 8.38 9.55
C LEU A 172 -1.97 7.75 10.38
N PRO A 173 -2.73 8.55 11.17
CA PRO A 173 -3.82 8.06 12.00
C PRO A 173 -4.78 7.09 11.31
N PRO A 174 -5.29 7.37 10.09
CA PRO A 174 -6.25 6.48 9.43
C PRO A 174 -5.66 5.11 9.06
N VAL A 175 -4.35 5.03 8.81
CA VAL A 175 -3.67 3.77 8.50
C VAL A 175 -3.55 2.93 9.76
N ILE A 176 -3.01 3.51 10.84
CA ILE A 176 -2.86 2.84 12.13
C ILE A 176 -4.21 2.34 12.68
N ASP A 177 -5.26 3.16 12.53
CA ASP A 177 -6.61 2.82 12.99
C ASP A 177 -7.28 1.72 12.13
N SER A 178 -6.79 1.47 10.91
CA SER A 178 -7.33 0.43 10.02
C SER A 178 -6.83 -0.99 10.33
N ILE A 179 -5.75 -1.12 11.10
CA ILE A 179 -5.11 -2.40 11.43
C ILE A 179 -6.02 -3.23 12.35
N GLN A 180 -6.54 -4.34 11.81
CA GLN A 180 -7.44 -5.24 12.54
C GLN A 180 -6.69 -6.26 13.41
N GLU A 181 -5.57 -6.77 12.91
CA GLU A 181 -4.77 -7.81 13.55
C GLU A 181 -3.37 -7.27 13.87
N PRO A 182 -3.18 -6.65 15.05
CA PRO A 182 -1.89 -6.09 15.41
C PRO A 182 -0.90 -7.19 15.79
N THR A 183 0.34 -7.07 15.30
CA THR A 183 1.43 -7.96 15.70
C THR A 183 1.78 -7.74 17.18
N PRO A 184 1.79 -8.81 18.01
CA PRO A 184 2.23 -8.71 19.39
C PRO A 184 3.64 -8.10 19.48
N LYS A 185 3.89 -7.26 20.50
CA LYS A 185 5.15 -6.53 20.74
C LYS A 185 5.51 -5.42 19.74
N VAL A 186 4.74 -5.19 18.68
CA VAL A 186 4.90 -4.01 17.83
C VAL A 186 4.05 -2.86 18.36
N GLU A 187 4.71 -1.80 18.79
CA GLU A 187 4.07 -0.57 19.22
C GLU A 187 3.58 0.22 18.01
N ARG A 188 2.35 0.73 18.07
CA ARG A 188 1.77 1.52 16.98
C ARG A 188 1.74 2.98 17.38
N GLN A 189 2.33 3.84 16.56
CA GLN A 189 2.40 5.26 16.79
C GLN A 189 1.87 6.03 15.59
N LYS A 190 0.87 6.87 15.84
CA LYS A 190 0.35 7.80 14.83
C LYS A 190 1.40 8.89 14.65
N HIS A 191 2.02 8.96 13.49
CA HIS A 191 3.07 9.95 13.22
C HIS A 191 3.07 10.35 11.75
N ASN A 192 3.10 11.66 11.54
CA ASN A 192 3.37 12.27 10.25
C ASN A 192 4.88 12.50 10.14
N PHE A 193 5.55 11.81 9.22
CA PHE A 193 7.01 11.88 9.09
C PHE A 193 7.55 13.24 8.60
N PHE A 194 6.67 14.17 8.20
CA PHE A 194 7.04 15.56 7.93
C PHE A 194 7.19 16.39 9.22
N GLU A 195 6.72 15.88 10.36
CA GLU A 195 6.90 16.46 11.68
C GLU A 195 8.18 15.93 12.33
N GLU A 196 8.60 16.56 13.44
CA GLU A 196 9.76 16.09 14.19
C GLU A 196 9.55 14.68 14.74
N GLN A 197 10.57 13.82 14.58
CA GLN A 197 10.52 12.43 15.07
C GLN A 197 10.33 12.40 16.61
N PRO A 198 9.22 11.85 17.12
CA PRO A 198 8.90 11.84 18.55
C PRO A 198 9.77 10.87 19.36
N VAL A 199 10.31 9.82 18.76
CA VAL A 199 11.16 8.85 19.45
C VAL A 199 12.61 9.32 19.42
N LYS A 200 13.17 9.63 20.58
CA LYS A 200 14.58 10.02 20.76
C LYS A 200 15.43 8.81 21.14
N GLY A 201 16.73 8.85 20.82
CA GLY A 201 17.67 7.78 21.18
C GLY A 201 17.50 6.48 20.39
N MET A 202 16.85 6.55 19.22
CA MET A 202 16.72 5.40 18.31
C MET A 202 18.06 5.05 17.67
N GLN A 203 18.33 3.77 17.50
CA GLN A 203 19.54 3.29 16.84
C GLN A 203 19.37 3.26 15.31
N HIS A 204 18.22 2.79 14.81
CA HIS A 204 17.99 2.64 13.36
C HIS A 204 16.62 3.14 12.90
N ARG A 205 16.61 3.80 11.74
CA ARG A 205 15.41 4.31 11.05
C ARG A 205 15.20 3.53 9.75
N GLN A 206 14.07 2.85 9.62
CA GLN A 206 13.63 2.27 8.34
C GLN A 206 12.50 3.13 7.77
N SER A 207 12.60 3.49 6.49
CA SER A 207 11.52 4.19 5.77
C SER A 207 10.95 3.25 4.71
N SER A 208 9.68 2.91 4.87
CA SER A 208 8.97 1.98 3.98
C SER A 208 8.42 2.66 2.73
N ASN A 209 8.34 3.98 2.72
CA ASN A 209 8.01 4.80 1.56
C ASN A 209 9.17 5.74 1.26
N THR A 210 9.83 5.53 0.13
CA THR A 210 10.63 6.57 -0.53
C THR A 210 9.66 7.42 -1.33
N GLY A 211 9.24 8.55 -0.77
CA GLY A 211 8.58 9.60 -1.54
C GLY A 211 9.51 10.17 -2.59
#